data_AF-A0A1S0TY73-F1
#
_entry.id   AF-A0A1S0TY73-F1
#
_cell.length_a   1.000
_cell.length_b   1.000
_cell.length_c   1.000
_cell.angle_alpha   90.00
_cell.angle_beta   90.00
_cell.angle_gamma   90.00
#
_symmetry.space_group_name_H-M   'P 1'
#
loop_
_entity.id
_entity.type
_entity.pdbx_description
1 polymer ?
#
loop_
_entity_poly.entity_id
_entity_poly.type
_entity_poly.pdbx_seq_one_letter_code
_entity_poly.pdbx_strand_id
1 'polypeptide(L)'
;MKSPIYFTPSPITNDEIAGAEKIREIVDDIPDLFNTTFYLARWWRAYNGDLDRIKQNMKDLFDHRRALGYDRIETHLLQTKLEFAGKTFERFCISKIALHRKMNNVCVFFQRMITNDIDEITKVVPFSYVLHSYYIMQEAFTRAQLEVEKATGKPAAVVSILDLSGINTAALLNPLSVSAQFVRLIVKIWADYFVETVKIFCKTFCTIN
;
A
#
# COMPACT_ATOMS: atom_id res chain seq x y z
N MET A 1 -23.44 -20.12 18.36
CA MET A 1 -22.44 -19.04 18.20
C MET A 1 -21.93 -19.08 16.76
N LYS A 2 -22.17 -18.04 15.95
CA LYS A 2 -21.49 -17.91 14.66
C LYS A 2 -20.03 -17.56 14.97
N SER A 3 -19.09 -18.37 14.47
CA SER A 3 -17.66 -18.06 14.57
C SER A 3 -17.43 -16.66 13.97
N PRO A 4 -16.66 -15.77 14.61
CA PRO A 4 -16.37 -14.47 14.02
C PRO A 4 -15.70 -14.72 12.67
N ILE A 5 -16.21 -14.09 11.61
CA ILE A 5 -15.58 -14.12 10.30
C ILE A 5 -14.32 -13.28 10.41
N TYR A 6 -13.21 -13.90 10.80
CA TYR A 6 -11.92 -13.25 10.82
C TYR A 6 -11.42 -13.12 9.37
N PHE A 7 -10.96 -11.93 9.00
CA PHE A 7 -10.29 -11.73 7.72
C PHE A 7 -9.03 -12.60 7.69
N THR A 8 -8.89 -13.42 6.66
CA THR A 8 -7.72 -14.28 6.42
C THR A 8 -7.11 -13.98 5.06
N PRO A 9 -5.79 -14.19 4.90
CA PRO A 9 -5.16 -14.14 3.59
C PRO A 9 -5.81 -15.12 2.63
N SER A 10 -6.05 -14.69 1.39
CA SER A 10 -6.53 -15.59 0.35
C SER A 10 -5.47 -16.67 0.09
N PRO A 11 -5.86 -17.95 -0.01
CA PRO A 11 -4.90 -19.03 -0.32
C PRO A 11 -4.26 -18.76 -1.68
N ILE A 12 -3.05 -19.26 -1.88
CA ILE A 12 -2.36 -19.22 -3.18
C ILE A 12 -2.69 -20.51 -3.95
N THR A 13 -3.07 -20.38 -5.21
CA THR A 13 -3.47 -21.51 -6.07
C THR A 13 -2.27 -22.09 -6.81
N ASN A 14 -2.41 -23.30 -7.36
CA ASN A 14 -1.37 -23.91 -8.18
C ASN A 14 -1.10 -23.13 -9.47
N ASP A 15 -2.13 -22.48 -10.04
CA ASP A 15 -1.98 -21.61 -11.22
C ASP A 15 -1.11 -20.40 -10.89
N GLU A 16 -1.33 -19.77 -9.73
CA GLU A 16 -0.53 -18.62 -9.29
C GLU A 16 0.91 -19.00 -8.95
N ILE A 17 1.15 -20.22 -8.45
CA ILE A 17 2.52 -20.74 -8.25
C ILE A 17 3.20 -20.93 -9.60
N ALA A 18 2.53 -21.53 -10.58
CA ALA A 18 3.07 -21.65 -11.93
C ALA A 18 3.30 -20.27 -12.59
N GLY A 19 2.41 -19.33 -12.34
CA GLY A 19 2.54 -17.93 -12.73
C GLY A 19 3.77 -17.24 -12.14
N ALA A 20 4.06 -17.50 -10.85
CA ALA A 20 5.25 -16.98 -10.19
C ALA A 20 6.54 -17.41 -10.90
N GLU A 21 6.63 -18.67 -11.33
CA GLU A 21 7.81 -19.15 -12.09
C GLU A 21 7.94 -18.44 -13.45
N LYS A 22 6.84 -18.27 -14.19
CA LYS A 22 6.85 -17.51 -15.46
C LYS A 22 7.34 -16.08 -15.27
N ILE A 23 6.95 -15.43 -14.16
CA ILE A 23 7.39 -14.07 -13.87
C ILE A 23 8.92 -14.04 -13.63
N ARG A 24 9.48 -15.03 -12.92
CA ARG A 24 10.94 -15.12 -12.70
C ARG A 24 11.72 -15.28 -13.99
N GLU A 25 11.14 -15.92 -15.00
CA GLU A 25 11.79 -16.14 -16.30
C GLU A 25 11.85 -14.87 -17.16
N ILE A 26 10.88 -13.95 -17.02
CA ILE A 26 10.74 -12.79 -17.93
C ILE A 26 11.15 -11.45 -17.30
N VAL A 27 11.15 -11.35 -15.97
CA VAL A 27 11.49 -10.14 -15.24
C VAL A 27 12.91 -10.29 -14.72
N ASP A 28 13.80 -9.53 -15.32
CA ASP A 28 15.19 -9.44 -14.91
C ASP A 28 15.33 -8.62 -13.61
N ASP A 29 16.38 -8.88 -12.84
CA ASP A 29 16.78 -8.09 -11.66
C ASP A 29 15.71 -7.92 -10.56
N ILE A 30 14.86 -8.92 -10.34
CA ILE A 30 13.96 -8.94 -9.15
C ILE A 30 14.83 -8.99 -7.89
N PRO A 31 14.74 -8.01 -6.97
CA PRO A 31 15.55 -8.06 -5.76
C PRO A 31 15.19 -9.27 -4.88
N ASP A 32 16.18 -9.90 -4.26
CA ASP A 32 16.01 -11.15 -3.48
C ASP A 32 14.88 -11.11 -2.46
N LEU A 33 14.70 -9.96 -1.80
CA LEU A 33 13.62 -9.74 -0.84
C LEU A 33 12.23 -9.96 -1.47
N PHE A 34 12.06 -9.57 -2.73
CA PHE A 34 10.82 -9.66 -3.48
C PHE A 34 10.72 -10.93 -4.33
N ASN A 35 11.83 -11.65 -4.54
CA ASN A 35 11.85 -12.89 -5.32
C ASN A 35 11.30 -14.09 -4.52
N THR A 36 10.05 -14.00 -4.07
CA THR A 36 9.36 -15.06 -3.32
C THR A 36 8.14 -15.55 -4.06
N THR A 37 7.80 -16.83 -3.93
CA THR A 37 6.65 -17.42 -4.63
C THR A 37 5.35 -16.73 -4.25
N PHE A 38 5.15 -16.40 -2.96
CA PHE A 38 3.93 -15.70 -2.53
C PHE A 38 3.82 -14.29 -3.11
N TYR A 39 4.92 -13.54 -3.19
CA TYR A 39 4.89 -12.20 -3.78
C TYR A 39 4.57 -12.26 -5.28
N LEU A 40 5.30 -13.08 -6.04
CA LEU A 40 5.10 -13.17 -7.48
C LEU A 40 3.73 -13.78 -7.84
N ALA A 41 3.22 -14.71 -7.03
CA ALA A 41 1.86 -15.22 -7.16
C ALA A 41 0.79 -14.11 -6.99
N ARG A 42 1.02 -13.14 -6.11
CA ARG A 42 0.13 -11.96 -5.98
C ARG A 42 0.18 -11.07 -7.22
N TRP A 43 1.35 -10.89 -7.83
CA TRP A 43 1.47 -10.18 -9.11
C TRP A 43 0.73 -10.90 -10.23
N TRP A 44 0.90 -12.22 -10.35
CA TRP A 44 0.15 -13.03 -11.31
C TRP A 44 -1.36 -12.82 -11.17
N ARG A 45 -1.87 -12.93 -9.94
CA ARG A 45 -3.28 -12.71 -9.62
C ARG A 45 -3.74 -11.28 -9.95
N ALA A 46 -2.97 -10.27 -9.57
CA ALA A 46 -3.33 -8.85 -9.72
C ALA A 46 -3.53 -8.44 -11.19
N TYR A 47 -2.78 -9.07 -12.09
CA TYR A 47 -2.79 -8.76 -13.52
C TYR A 47 -3.41 -9.87 -14.36
N ASN A 48 -4.11 -10.83 -13.74
CA ASN A 48 -4.76 -11.95 -14.43
C ASN A 48 -3.81 -12.71 -15.40
N GLY A 49 -2.54 -12.84 -15.01
CA GLY A 49 -1.52 -13.49 -15.83
C GLY A 49 -1.02 -12.70 -17.06
N ASP A 50 -1.35 -11.41 -17.17
CA ASP A 50 -0.81 -10.51 -18.21
C ASP A 50 0.67 -10.22 -17.95
N LEU A 51 1.53 -11.02 -18.58
CA LEU A 51 2.98 -11.00 -18.39
C LEU A 51 3.63 -9.70 -18.87
N ASP A 52 3.15 -9.10 -19.97
CA ASP A 52 3.69 -7.85 -20.50
C ASP A 52 3.43 -6.71 -19.51
N ARG A 53 2.21 -6.65 -18.97
CA ARG A 53 1.84 -5.65 -17.96
C ARG A 53 2.58 -5.86 -16.64
N ILE A 54 2.74 -7.11 -16.19
CA ILE A 54 3.53 -7.43 -15.00
C ILE A 54 4.97 -6.96 -15.17
N LYS A 55 5.60 -7.31 -16.30
CA LYS A 55 7.00 -6.93 -16.59
C LYS A 55 7.19 -5.42 -16.56
N GLN A 56 6.32 -4.67 -17.23
CA GLN A 56 6.38 -3.21 -17.25
C GLN A 56 6.20 -2.63 -15.83
N ASN A 57 5.19 -3.07 -15.10
CA ASN A 57 4.87 -2.51 -13.78
C ASN A 57 5.91 -2.85 -12.71
N MET A 58 6.48 -4.06 -12.74
CA MET A 58 7.57 -4.44 -11.83
C MET A 58 8.85 -3.66 -12.14
N LYS A 59 9.17 -3.46 -13.43
CA LYS A 59 10.29 -2.63 -13.85
C LYS A 59 10.13 -1.20 -13.30
N ASP A 60 8.97 -0.58 -13.50
CA ASP A 60 8.71 0.78 -13.03
C ASP A 60 8.80 0.88 -11.51
N LEU A 61 8.30 -0.13 -10.79
CA LEU A 61 8.43 -0.22 -9.33
C LEU A 61 9.91 -0.28 -8.89
N PHE A 62 10.71 -1.16 -9.51
CA PHE A 62 12.12 -1.34 -9.16
C PHE A 62 13.01 -0.16 -9.56
N ASP A 63 12.72 0.50 -10.70
CA ASP A 63 13.38 1.73 -11.09
C ASP A 63 13.06 2.88 -10.13
N HIS A 64 11.79 3.03 -9.74
CA HIS A 64 11.38 4.07 -8.79
C HIS A 64 12.06 3.88 -7.42
N ARG A 65 12.17 2.63 -6.94
CA ARG A 65 12.89 2.28 -5.71
C ARG A 65 14.34 2.73 -5.73
N ARG A 66 15.05 2.46 -6.83
CA ARG A 66 16.45 2.83 -7.00
C ARG A 66 16.60 4.34 -7.16
N ALA A 67 15.74 4.97 -7.94
CA ALA A 67 15.78 6.41 -8.21
C ALA A 67 15.62 7.25 -6.93
N LEU A 68 14.74 6.82 -6.03
CA LEU A 68 14.52 7.49 -4.73
C LEU A 68 15.35 6.91 -3.59
N GLY A 69 16.14 5.85 -3.83
CA GLY A 69 17.09 5.27 -2.89
C GLY A 69 16.50 4.62 -1.64
N TYR A 70 15.19 4.33 -1.63
CA TYR A 70 14.53 3.72 -0.47
C TYR A 70 14.66 2.19 -0.41
N ASP A 71 15.23 1.59 -1.45
CA ASP A 71 15.73 0.21 -1.44
C ASP A 71 16.82 -0.01 -0.37
N ARG A 72 17.60 1.03 -0.06
CA ARG A 72 18.71 1.00 0.93
C ARG A 72 18.32 1.46 2.32
N ILE A 73 17.05 1.76 2.54
CA ILE A 73 16.54 2.27 3.81
C ILE A 73 15.90 1.12 4.58
N GLU A 74 16.21 1.01 5.87
CA GLU A 74 15.60 0.04 6.77
C GLU A 74 14.10 0.30 6.91
N THR A 75 13.29 -0.77 6.98
CA THR A 75 11.82 -0.68 6.98
C THR A 75 11.26 0.28 8.03
N HIS A 76 11.85 0.31 9.23
CA HIS A 76 11.42 1.17 10.33
C HIS A 76 11.77 2.66 10.16
N LEU A 77 12.64 3.00 9.20
CA LEU A 77 13.08 4.36 8.88
C LEU A 77 12.46 4.91 7.59
N LEU A 78 11.74 4.10 6.82
CA LEU A 78 11.14 4.48 5.55
C LEU A 78 10.27 5.76 5.65
N GLN A 79 9.53 5.90 6.75
CA GLN A 79 8.65 7.06 6.98
C GLN A 79 9.37 8.34 7.41
N THR A 80 10.60 8.26 7.92
CA THR A 80 11.26 9.38 8.61
C THR A 80 12.57 9.81 7.95
N LYS A 81 13.26 8.91 7.26
CA LYS A 81 14.59 9.18 6.67
C LYS A 81 14.52 9.98 5.38
N LEU A 82 13.39 9.92 4.67
CA LEU A 82 13.15 10.72 3.47
C LEU A 82 12.30 11.94 3.84
N GLU A 83 12.78 13.13 3.48
CA GLU A 83 12.14 14.38 3.86
C GLU A 83 10.68 14.45 3.37
N PHE A 84 10.44 14.03 2.12
CA PHE A 84 9.09 14.02 1.55
C PHE A 84 8.15 13.08 2.29
N ALA A 85 8.66 11.92 2.72
CA ALA A 85 7.92 10.94 3.50
C ALA A 85 7.59 11.51 4.87
N GLY A 86 8.58 12.05 5.58
CA GLY A 86 8.39 12.64 6.91
C GLY A 86 7.33 13.74 6.91
N LYS A 87 7.47 14.72 6.01
CA LYS A 87 6.51 15.83 5.87
C LYS A 87 5.10 15.36 5.55
N THR A 88 4.96 14.37 4.67
CA THR A 88 3.66 13.82 4.30
C THR A 88 3.06 13.02 5.46
N PHE A 89 3.77 12.03 5.99
CA PHE A 89 3.25 11.10 7.00
C PHE A 89 2.90 11.79 8.32
N GLU A 90 3.67 12.80 8.74
CA GLU A 90 3.36 13.64 9.90
C GLU A 90 2.02 14.37 9.72
N ARG A 91 1.80 14.97 8.54
CA ARG A 91 0.59 15.75 8.25
C ARG A 91 -0.65 14.88 8.02
N PHE A 92 -0.46 13.69 7.44
CA PHE A 92 -1.55 12.75 7.18
C PHE A 92 -1.78 11.73 8.31
N CYS A 93 -1.06 11.84 9.44
CA CYS A 93 -1.22 10.98 10.63
C CYS A 93 -1.33 9.48 10.29
N ILE A 94 -0.48 9.02 9.36
CA ILE A 94 -0.44 7.61 8.94
C ILE A 94 0.29 6.81 10.03
N SER A 95 -0.25 5.67 10.46
CA SER A 95 0.38 4.87 11.52
C SER A 95 1.80 4.52 11.18
N LYS A 96 2.64 4.51 12.23
CA LYS A 96 4.01 4.05 12.12
C LYS A 96 4.03 2.59 11.67
N ILE A 97 4.82 2.28 10.65
CA ILE A 97 4.94 0.92 10.07
C ILE A 97 5.33 -0.12 11.14
N ALA A 98 6.10 0.30 12.14
CA ALA A 98 6.53 -0.54 13.26
C ALA A 98 5.41 -0.94 14.25
N LEU A 99 4.19 -0.36 14.13
CA LEU A 99 3.08 -0.60 15.03
C LEU A 99 2.01 -1.54 14.45
N HIS A 100 2.30 -2.24 13.34
CA HIS A 100 1.32 -3.16 12.75
C HIS A 100 0.99 -4.31 13.72
N ARG A 101 -0.30 -4.62 13.86
CA ARG A 101 -0.75 -5.81 14.60
C ARG A 101 -0.74 -7.01 13.67
N LYS A 102 -0.18 -8.12 14.16
CA LYS A 102 -0.22 -9.43 13.49
C LYS A 102 -1.37 -10.24 14.05
N MET A 103 -2.34 -10.59 13.21
CA MET A 103 -3.41 -11.50 13.58
C MET A 103 -3.71 -12.40 12.38
N ASN A 104 -3.60 -13.73 12.54
CA ASN A 104 -3.88 -14.71 11.46
C ASN A 104 -3.16 -14.41 10.13
N ASN A 105 -1.86 -14.09 10.17
CA ASN A 105 -1.05 -13.69 9.01
C ASN A 105 -1.51 -12.40 8.30
N VAL A 106 -2.23 -11.53 9.01
CA VAL A 106 -2.66 -10.23 8.51
C VAL A 106 -1.83 -9.14 9.17
N CYS A 107 -1.24 -8.26 8.35
CA CYS A 107 -0.57 -7.03 8.78
C CYS A 107 -1.59 -5.89 8.73
N VAL A 108 -1.96 -5.35 9.90
CA VAL A 108 -2.94 -4.27 9.98
C VAL A 108 -2.24 -2.93 10.17
N PHE A 109 -2.50 -2.00 9.25
CA PHE A 109 -2.04 -0.61 9.29
C PHE A 109 -3.24 0.31 9.48
N PHE A 110 -3.06 1.40 10.24
CA PHE A 110 -4.12 2.36 10.50
C PHE A 110 -3.72 3.72 9.92
N GLN A 111 -4.50 4.27 9.01
CA GLN A 111 -4.27 5.58 8.43
C GLN A 111 -5.37 6.50 8.94
N ARG A 112 -5.02 7.52 9.72
CA ARG A 112 -6.02 8.49 10.19
C ARG A 112 -5.76 9.82 9.55
N MET A 113 -6.69 10.29 8.72
CA MET A 113 -6.61 11.64 8.18
C MET A 113 -7.22 12.61 9.20
N ILE A 114 -6.43 12.97 10.23
CA ILE A 114 -6.80 14.03 11.20
C ILE A 114 -6.54 15.39 10.53
N THR A 115 -7.42 15.81 9.64
CA THR A 115 -7.22 17.08 8.94
C THR A 115 -8.55 17.78 8.82
N ASN A 116 -8.67 18.95 9.46
CA ASN A 116 -9.86 19.78 9.32
C ASN A 116 -9.88 20.51 7.96
N ASP A 117 -8.75 20.59 7.26
CA ASP A 117 -8.65 21.30 5.98
C ASP A 117 -7.59 20.68 5.04
N ILE A 118 -8.04 19.91 4.04
CA ILE A 118 -7.17 19.34 2.98
C ILE A 118 -6.55 20.47 2.13
N ASP A 119 -7.21 21.63 2.03
CA ASP A 119 -6.70 22.77 1.27
C ASP A 119 -5.49 23.42 1.97
N GLU A 120 -5.37 23.33 3.31
CA GLU A 120 -4.15 23.75 4.01
C GLU A 120 -2.97 22.81 3.72
N ILE A 121 -3.22 21.50 3.67
CA ILE A 121 -2.16 20.52 3.43
C ILE A 121 -1.61 20.66 2.02
N THR A 122 -2.48 20.86 1.03
CA THR A 122 -2.06 21.04 -0.36
C THR A 122 -1.28 22.34 -0.60
N LYS A 123 -1.36 23.33 0.31
CA LYS A 123 -0.50 24.54 0.27
C LYS A 123 0.92 24.28 0.73
N VAL A 124 1.16 23.28 1.59
CA VAL A 124 2.46 23.04 2.23
C VAL A 124 3.13 21.72 1.84
N VAL A 125 2.36 20.76 1.32
CA VAL A 125 2.85 19.47 0.83
C VAL A 125 2.61 19.40 -0.68
N PRO A 126 3.68 19.37 -1.49
CA PRO A 126 3.54 19.17 -2.94
C PRO A 126 2.84 17.84 -3.25
N PHE A 127 2.03 17.81 -4.32
CA PHE A 127 1.39 16.57 -4.77
C PHE A 127 2.40 15.45 -5.09
N SER A 128 3.60 15.81 -5.57
CA SER A 128 4.69 14.84 -5.78
C SER A 128 5.14 14.18 -4.48
N TYR A 129 5.18 14.92 -3.36
CA TYR A 129 5.55 14.36 -2.06
C TYR A 129 4.51 13.34 -1.61
N VAL A 130 3.23 13.64 -1.84
CA VAL A 130 2.15 12.68 -1.56
C VAL A 130 2.33 11.42 -2.41
N LEU A 131 2.48 11.56 -3.73
CA LEU A 131 2.68 10.41 -4.62
C LEU A 131 3.85 9.53 -4.16
N HIS A 132 5.03 10.10 -3.95
CA HIS A 132 6.21 9.35 -3.53
C HIS A 132 6.05 8.73 -2.14
N SER A 133 5.36 9.40 -1.21
CA SER A 133 5.09 8.83 0.11
C SER A 133 4.16 7.62 0.05
N TYR A 134 3.21 7.59 -0.89
CA TYR A 134 2.38 6.40 -1.08
C TYR A 134 3.18 5.21 -1.64
N TYR A 135 4.18 5.43 -2.49
CA TYR A 135 5.13 4.37 -2.88
C TYR A 135 5.94 3.86 -1.69
N ILE A 136 6.36 4.74 -0.79
CA ILE A 136 7.03 4.35 0.47
C ILE A 136 6.09 3.52 1.35
N MET A 137 4.80 3.87 1.38
CA MET A 137 3.80 3.10 2.12
C MET A 137 3.55 1.73 1.49
N GLN A 138 3.46 1.63 0.16
CA GLN A 138 3.38 0.35 -0.55
C GLN A 138 4.60 -0.52 -0.21
N GLU A 139 5.80 0.05 -0.28
CA GLU A 139 7.04 -0.64 0.07
C GLU A 139 6.98 -1.21 1.49
N ALA A 140 6.55 -0.40 2.44
CA ALA A 140 6.44 -0.82 3.82
C ALA A 140 5.44 -1.96 4.04
N PHE A 141 4.29 -1.89 3.35
CA PHE A 141 3.27 -2.93 3.39
C PHE A 141 3.80 -4.24 2.84
N THR A 142 4.44 -4.19 1.67
CA THR A 142 5.03 -5.36 1.04
C THR A 142 6.11 -5.98 1.92
N ARG A 143 7.03 -5.17 2.48
CA ARG A 143 8.08 -5.70 3.38
C ARG A 143 7.51 -6.36 4.63
N ALA A 144 6.50 -5.75 5.27
CA ALA A 144 5.85 -6.37 6.43
C ALA A 144 5.16 -7.70 6.07
N GLN A 145 4.52 -7.76 4.91
CA GLN A 145 3.89 -8.98 4.40
C GLN A 145 4.93 -10.09 4.15
N LEU A 146 6.04 -9.75 3.49
CA LEU A 146 7.15 -10.66 3.21
C LEU A 146 7.80 -11.20 4.49
N GLU A 147 7.96 -10.36 5.52
CA GLU A 147 8.48 -10.79 6.82
C GLU A 147 7.57 -11.82 7.49
N VAL A 148 6.24 -11.62 7.45
CA VAL A 148 5.27 -12.58 8.00
C VAL A 148 5.26 -13.87 7.18
N GLU A 149 5.34 -13.79 5.87
CA GLU A 149 5.41 -14.94 4.96
C GLU A 149 6.65 -15.78 5.22
N LYS A 150 7.82 -15.14 5.34
CA LYS A 150 9.08 -15.79 5.67
C LYS A 150 9.03 -16.47 7.04
N ALA A 151 8.43 -15.82 8.04
CA ALA A 151 8.36 -16.35 9.39
C ALA A 151 7.38 -17.53 9.54
N THR A 152 6.29 -17.54 8.76
CA THR A 152 5.18 -18.49 8.94
C THR A 152 5.12 -19.59 7.88
N GLY A 153 5.82 -19.41 6.75
CA GLY A 153 5.74 -20.30 5.59
C GLY A 153 4.35 -20.32 4.93
N LYS A 154 3.50 -19.33 5.23
CA LYS A 154 2.10 -19.25 4.79
C LYS A 154 1.82 -17.89 4.17
N PRO A 155 0.85 -17.78 3.25
CA PRO A 155 0.46 -16.50 2.68
C PRO A 155 0.09 -15.48 3.77
N ALA A 156 0.47 -14.23 3.56
CA ALA A 156 0.06 -13.12 4.40
C ALA A 156 -0.81 -12.14 3.61
N ALA A 157 -1.47 -11.23 4.32
CA ALA A 157 -2.24 -10.15 3.74
C ALA A 157 -1.97 -8.84 4.46
N VAL A 158 -2.18 -7.74 3.75
CA VAL A 158 -2.14 -6.40 4.33
C VAL A 158 -3.55 -5.82 4.34
N VAL A 159 -3.92 -5.25 5.49
CA VAL A 159 -5.15 -4.48 5.66
C VAL A 159 -4.76 -3.08 6.09
N SER A 160 -5.20 -2.09 5.32
CA SER A 160 -5.16 -0.69 5.73
C SER A 160 -6.55 -0.26 6.18
N ILE A 161 -6.64 0.25 7.41
CA ILE A 161 -7.84 0.86 7.98
C ILE A 161 -7.71 2.36 7.78
N LEU A 162 -8.55 2.91 6.92
CA LEU A 162 -8.61 4.34 6.67
C LEU A 162 -9.70 4.96 7.56
N ASP A 163 -9.26 5.75 8.54
CA ASP A 163 -10.11 6.57 9.39
C ASP A 163 -10.20 7.98 8.80
N LEU A 164 -11.40 8.27 8.28
CA LEU A 164 -11.78 9.55 7.67
C LEU A 164 -12.58 10.43 8.64
N SER A 165 -12.66 10.06 9.93
CA SER A 165 -13.39 10.87 10.92
C SER A 165 -12.74 12.25 11.03
N GLY A 166 -13.53 13.28 10.72
CA GLY A 166 -13.08 14.69 10.72
C GLY A 166 -12.91 15.33 9.34
N ILE A 167 -13.02 14.57 8.25
CA ILE A 167 -13.00 15.17 6.90
C ILE A 167 -14.32 15.90 6.63
N ASN A 168 -14.22 17.15 6.18
CA ASN A 168 -15.36 17.90 5.69
C ASN A 168 -15.82 17.37 4.32
N THR A 169 -16.83 16.49 4.32
CA THR A 169 -17.37 15.89 3.09
C THR A 169 -17.99 16.92 2.14
N ALA A 170 -18.44 18.07 2.64
CA ALA A 170 -18.96 19.14 1.79
C ALA A 170 -17.87 19.72 0.87
N ALA A 171 -16.60 19.75 1.30
CA ALA A 171 -15.47 20.17 0.48
C ALA A 171 -15.19 19.24 -0.71
N LEU A 172 -15.76 18.02 -0.69
CA LEU A 172 -15.64 17.02 -1.74
C LEU A 172 -16.80 17.04 -2.75
N LEU A 173 -17.86 17.82 -2.50
CA LEU A 173 -19.02 17.91 -3.40
C LEU A 173 -18.70 18.60 -4.72
N ASN A 174 -17.78 19.57 -4.72
CA ASN A 174 -17.30 20.17 -5.96
C ASN A 174 -16.19 19.29 -6.56
N PRO A 175 -16.43 18.60 -7.68
CA PRO A 175 -15.42 17.75 -8.28
C PRO A 175 -14.19 18.53 -8.73
N LEU A 176 -14.27 19.84 -8.98
CA LEU A 176 -13.12 20.64 -9.39
C LEU A 176 -12.30 21.19 -8.22
N SER A 177 -12.73 21.02 -6.97
CA SER A 177 -11.98 21.50 -5.81
C SER A 177 -10.62 20.81 -5.68
N VAL A 178 -9.64 21.52 -5.11
CA VAL A 178 -8.30 20.98 -4.83
C VAL A 178 -8.40 19.75 -3.92
N SER A 179 -9.23 19.83 -2.88
CA SER A 179 -9.59 18.71 -2.01
C SER A 179 -10.13 17.48 -2.77
N ALA A 180 -11.06 17.66 -3.71
CA ALA A 180 -11.61 16.54 -4.49
C ALA A 180 -10.58 15.95 -5.47
N GLN A 181 -9.76 16.79 -6.10
CA GLN A 181 -8.65 16.33 -6.95
C GLN A 181 -7.62 15.54 -6.14
N PHE A 182 -7.29 16.00 -4.94
CA PHE A 182 -6.38 15.35 -4.02
C PHE A 182 -6.87 13.96 -3.58
N VAL A 183 -8.12 13.86 -3.14
CA VAL A 183 -8.72 12.57 -2.77
C VAL A 183 -8.77 11.61 -3.97
N ARG A 184 -9.11 12.11 -5.17
CA ARG A 184 -9.08 11.29 -6.39
C ARG A 184 -7.69 10.80 -6.74
N LEU A 185 -6.65 11.62 -6.54
CA LEU A 185 -5.26 11.19 -6.72
C LEU A 185 -4.92 10.05 -5.75
N ILE A 186 -5.26 10.19 -4.46
CA ILE A 186 -5.04 9.12 -3.47
C ILE A 186 -5.77 7.84 -3.89
N VAL A 187 -7.06 7.91 -4.24
CA VAL A 187 -7.84 6.75 -4.67
C VAL A 187 -7.25 6.11 -5.91
N LYS A 188 -6.82 6.93 -6.89
CA LYS A 188 -6.14 6.44 -8.10
C LYS A 188 -4.83 5.73 -7.76
N ILE A 189 -4.03 6.29 -6.86
CA ILE A 189 -2.78 5.66 -6.39
C ILE A 189 -3.07 4.30 -5.76
N TRP A 190 -4.07 4.21 -4.88
CA TRP A 190 -4.50 2.94 -4.30
C TRP A 190 -4.96 1.93 -5.36
N ALA A 191 -5.76 2.38 -6.32
CA ALA A 191 -6.32 1.53 -7.37
C ALA A 191 -5.26 1.04 -8.37
N ASP A 192 -4.21 1.83 -8.61
CA ASP A 192 -3.21 1.52 -9.64
C ASP A 192 -1.96 0.84 -9.05
N TYR A 193 -1.54 1.18 -7.81
CA TYR A 193 -0.26 0.76 -7.24
C TYR A 193 -0.34 -0.22 -6.05
N PHE A 194 -1.54 -0.55 -5.57
CA PHE A 194 -1.71 -1.52 -4.47
C PHE A 194 -2.55 -2.74 -4.87
N VAL A 195 -2.77 -2.95 -6.17
CA VAL A 195 -3.61 -4.01 -6.75
C VAL A 195 -3.22 -5.41 -6.25
N GLU A 196 -1.91 -5.61 -6.06
CA GLU A 196 -1.31 -6.86 -5.62
C GLU A 196 -1.23 -7.01 -4.10
N THR A 197 -1.30 -5.90 -3.35
CA THR A 197 -0.94 -5.89 -1.93
C THR A 197 -2.14 -5.71 -0.99
N VAL A 198 -3.17 -4.93 -1.36
CA VAL A 198 -4.13 -4.41 -0.36
C VAL A 198 -5.59 -4.75 -0.64
N LYS A 199 -6.24 -5.31 0.39
CA LYS A 199 -7.69 -5.21 0.55
C LYS A 199 -7.98 -4.04 1.49
N ILE A 200 -8.52 -2.94 0.96
CA ILE A 200 -8.80 -1.73 1.74
C ILE A 200 -10.08 -1.94 2.53
N PHE A 201 -10.04 -1.65 3.84
CA PHE A 201 -11.23 -1.61 4.68
C PHE A 201 -11.46 -0.16 5.13
N CYS A 202 -12.34 0.55 4.43
CA CYS A 202 -12.80 1.87 4.88
C CYS A 202 -13.80 1.68 6.02
N LYS A 203 -13.46 2.16 7.22
CA LYS A 203 -14.43 2.27 8.32
C LYS A 203 -14.81 3.73 8.49
N THR A 204 -15.83 4.15 7.78
CA THR A 204 -16.44 5.47 7.98
C THR A 204 -17.27 5.42 9.26
N PHE A 205 -16.77 5.96 10.37
CA PHE A 205 -17.67 6.40 11.45
C PHE A 205 -18.30 7.73 10.99
N CYS A 206 -19.27 7.66 10.09
CA CYS A 206 -20.21 8.76 9.91
C CYS A 206 -21.19 8.68 11.08
N THR A 207 -20.93 9.43 12.15
CA THR A 207 -22.03 9.95 12.96
C THR A 207 -22.76 10.96 12.10
N ILE A 208 -23.83 10.50 11.46
CA ILE A 208 -24.93 11.38 11.05
C ILE A 208 -25.57 11.79 12.37
N ASN A 209 -25.30 13.03 12.80
CA ASN A 209 -26.21 13.74 13.70
C ASN A 209 -27.16 14.54 12.83
#